data_AF-A0A2E6QD25-F1
#
_entry.id   AF-A0A2E6QD25-F1
#
_cell.length_a   1.000
_cell.length_b   1.000
_cell.length_c   1.000
_cell.angle_alpha   90.00
_cell.angle_beta   90.00
_cell.angle_gamma   90.00
#
_symmetry.space_group_name_H-M   'P 1'
#
loop_
_entity.id
_entity.type
_entity.pdbx_description
1 polymer ?
#
loop_
_entity_poly.entity_id
_entity_poly.type
_entity_poly.pdbx_seq_one_letter_code
_entity_poly.pdbx_strand_id
1 'polypeptide(L)' 'MLQESNVNDNATSIEDQLQSLKSKHSQLDTELKKEQERPHPDDLAISRLKREKLAVKDQISRLSQN' A
#
# COMPACT_ATOMS: atom_id res chain seq x y z
N MET A 1 13.55 0.72 -34.75
CA MET A 1 13.52 0.37 -33.30
C MET A 1 12.10 -0.05 -33.01
N LEU A 2 11.80 -1.32 -33.27
CA LEU A 2 10.49 -1.90 -33.02
C LEU A 2 10.56 -2.50 -31.62
N GLN A 3 10.00 -1.80 -30.64
CA GLN A 3 9.78 -2.39 -29.33
C GLN A 3 8.47 -3.16 -29.42
N GLU A 4 8.59 -4.48 -29.44
CA GLU A 4 7.46 -5.41 -29.43
C GLU A 4 6.69 -5.23 -28.11
N SER A 5 5.58 -4.52 -28.16
CA SER A 5 4.60 -4.45 -27.07
C SER A 5 3.75 -5.72 -27.08
N ASN A 6 4.34 -6.85 -26.70
CA ASN A 6 3.56 -7.99 -26.22
C ASN A 6 3.19 -7.72 -24.76
N VAL A 7 2.18 -6.87 -24.54
CA VAL A 7 1.64 -6.62 -23.20
C VAL A 7 0.78 -7.83 -22.84
N ASN A 8 1.38 -8.73 -22.08
CA ASN A 8 0.68 -9.77 -21.36
C ASN A 8 -0.17 -9.09 -20.27
N ASP A 9 -1.44 -8.81 -20.58
CA ASP A 9 -2.42 -8.03 -19.78
C ASP A 9 -2.57 -8.45 -18.30
N ASN A 10 -2.03 -9.61 -17.89
CA ASN A 10 -2.06 -10.07 -16.50
C ASN A 10 -0.91 -9.54 -15.63
N ALA A 11 0.28 -9.32 -16.19
CA ALA A 11 1.45 -8.92 -15.40
C ALA A 11 1.38 -7.44 -14.97
N THR A 12 0.97 -6.57 -15.89
CA THR A 12 0.85 -5.13 -15.63
C THR A 12 -0.24 -4.81 -14.59
N SER A 13 -1.34 -5.57 -14.59
CA SER A 13 -2.45 -5.32 -13.65
C SER A 13 -2.08 -5.61 -12.20
N ILE A 14 -1.36 -6.71 -11.92
CA ILE A 14 -0.90 -7.02 -10.56
C ILE A 14 0.11 -5.98 -10.09
N GLU A 15 1.03 -5.58 -10.97
CA GLU A 15 2.06 -4.60 -10.65
C GLU A 15 1.46 -3.20 -10.38
N ASP A 16 0.46 -2.78 -11.16
CA ASP A 16 -0.32 -1.56 -10.95
C ASP A 16 -1.13 -1.59 -9.63
N GLN A 17 -1.76 -2.73 -9.33
CA GLN A 17 -2.45 -2.94 -8.05
C GLN A 17 -1.47 -2.87 -6.88
N LEU A 18 -0.29 -3.46 -7.02
CA LEU A 18 0.75 -3.47 -6.00
C LEU A 18 1.35 -2.07 -5.79
N GLN A 19 1.53 -1.30 -6.87
CA GLN A 19 1.97 0.11 -6.81
C GLN A 19 0.90 1.01 -6.14
N SER A 20 -0.38 0.78 -6.44
CA SER A 20 -1.50 1.48 -5.81
C SER A 20 -1.59 1.16 -4.32
N LEU A 21 -1.45 -0.12 -3.94
CA LEU A 21 -1.40 -0.56 -2.55
C LEU A 21 -0.18 -0.01 -1.81
N LYS A 22 1.00 0.04 -2.45
CA LYS A 22 2.20 0.68 -1.90
C LYS A 22 1.99 2.17 -1.64
N SER A 23 1.37 2.88 -2.58
CA SER A 23 1.03 4.30 -2.42
C SER A 23 0.08 4.50 -1.23
N LYS A 24 -0.95 3.66 -1.13
CA LYS A 24 -1.92 3.69 -0.02
C LYS A 24 -1.26 3.36 1.32
N HIS A 25 -0.35 2.38 1.35
CA HIS A 25 0.46 2.06 2.52
C HIS A 25 1.34 3.24 2.95
N SER A 26 1.98 3.93 2.01
CA SER A 26 2.81 5.10 2.28
C SER A 26 1.99 6.27 2.87
N GLN A 27 0.78 6.48 2.35
CA GLN A 27 -0.16 7.46 2.88
C GLN A 27 -0.58 7.12 4.32
N LEU A 28 -0.97 5.87 4.59
CA LEU A 28 -1.31 5.40 5.94
C LEU A 28 -0.13 5.54 6.91
N ASP A 29 1.10 5.28 6.47
CA ASP A 29 2.31 5.47 7.30
C ASP A 29 2.55 6.95 7.62
N THR A 30 2.32 7.82 6.64
CA THR A 30 2.46 9.27 6.79
C THR A 30 1.40 9.82 7.74
N GLU A 31 0.14 9.40 7.60
CA GLU A 31 -0.93 9.76 8.54
C GLU A 31 -0.65 9.22 9.94
N LEU A 32 -0.16 7.99 10.06
CA LEU A 32 0.23 7.40 11.34
C LEU A 32 1.33 8.21 12.03
N LYS A 33 2.38 8.59 11.29
CA LYS A 33 3.46 9.44 11.83
C LYS A 33 2.94 10.79 12.25
N LYS A 34 2.12 11.43 11.42
CA LYS A 34 1.53 12.73 11.72
C LYS A 34 0.66 12.68 12.98
N GLU A 35 -0.11 11.62 13.18
CA GLU A 35 -0.91 11.42 14.39
C GLU A 35 -0.05 11.11 15.62
N GLN A 36 1.06 10.39 15.46
CA GLN A 36 2.03 10.13 16.54
C GLN A 36 2.85 11.36 16.93
N GLU A 37 3.15 12.25 15.98
CA GLU A 37 3.87 13.51 16.22
C GLU A 37 2.98 14.58 16.85
N ARG A 38 1.65 14.38 16.89
CA ARG A 38 0.76 15.30 17.57
C ARG A 38 0.98 15.25 19.08
N PRO A 39 0.92 16.39 19.78
CA PRO A 39 1.02 16.45 21.23
C PRO A 39 -0.11 15.71 21.96
N HIS A 40 -1.23 15.46 21.27
CA HIS A 40 -2.30 14.57 21.72
C HIS A 40 -2.51 13.46 20.68
N PRO A 41 -1.74 12.37 20.77
CA PRO A 41 -1.94 11.23 19.89
C PRO A 41 -3.28 10.55 20.22
N ASP A 42 -4.11 10.34 19.20
CA ASP A 42 -5.29 9.48 19.33
C ASP A 42 -4.85 8.02 19.15
N ASP A 43 -4.67 7.32 20.26
CA ASP A 43 -4.28 5.91 20.27
C ASP A 43 -5.25 5.01 19.48
N LEU A 44 -6.52 5.39 19.40
CA LEU A 44 -7.54 4.64 18.67
C LEU A 44 -7.39 4.86 17.16
N ALA A 45 -7.07 6.08 16.74
CA ALA A 45 -6.70 6.39 15.35
C ALA A 45 -5.40 5.68 14.95
N ILE A 46 -4.36 5.74 15.80
CA ILE A 46 -3.07 5.05 15.59
C ILE A 46 -3.29 3.53 15.47
N SER A 47 -4.12 2.94 16.33
CA SER A 47 -4.42 1.51 16.27
C SER A 47 -5.20 1.14 15.01
N ARG A 48 -6.13 1.99 14.53
CA ARG A 48 -6.82 1.78 13.26
C ARG A 48 -5.86 1.85 12.08
N LEU A 49 -5.05 2.90 12.00
CA LEU A 49 -4.06 3.10 10.95
C LEU A 49 -3.03 1.96 10.89
N LYS A 50 -2.55 1.47 12.05
CA LYS A 50 -1.68 0.27 12.10
C LYS A 50 -2.38 -0.98 11.56
N ARG A 51 -3.66 -1.17 11.87
CA ARG A 51 -4.44 -2.32 11.40
C ARG A 51 -4.70 -2.24 9.90
N GLU A 52 -5.02 -1.06 9.38
CA GLU A 52 -5.16 -0.83 7.94
C GLU A 52 -3.83 -1.02 7.21
N LYS A 53 -2.72 -0.51 7.76
CA LYS A 53 -1.38 -0.73 7.22
C LYS A 53 -1.02 -2.21 7.15
N LEU A 54 -1.38 -2.98 8.17
CA LEU A 54 -1.20 -4.44 8.19
C LEU A 54 -2.06 -5.13 7.12
N ALA A 55 -3.33 -4.74 6.98
CA ALA A 55 -4.21 -5.27 5.95
C ALA A 55 -3.69 -5.00 4.53
N VAL A 56 -3.21 -3.78 4.26
CA VAL A 56 -2.60 -3.43 2.96
C VAL A 56 -1.34 -4.25 2.70
N LYS A 57 -0.50 -4.46 3.73
CA LYS A 57 0.70 -5.31 3.63
C LYS A 57 0.35 -6.78 3.34
N ASP A 58 -0.68 -7.31 3.98
CA ASP A 58 -1.17 -8.67 3.71
C ASP A 58 -1.72 -8.78 2.29
N GLN A 59 -2.42 -7.75 1.82
CA GLN A 59 -2.98 -7.70 0.47
C GLN A 59 -1.88 -7.65 -0.60
N ILE A 60 -0.81 -6.88 -0.36
CA ILE A 60 0.40 -6.88 -1.18
C ILE A 60 1.08 -8.25 -1.16
N SER A 61 1.22 -8.87 0.01
CA SER A 61 1.85 -10.20 0.11
C SER A 61 1.04 -11.26 -0.64
N ARG A 62 -0.29 -11.21 -0.57
CA ARG A 62 -1.18 -12.11 -1.32
C ARG A 62 -1.05 -11.93 -2.82
N LEU A 63 -0.99 -10.68 -3.30
CA LEU A 63 -0.84 -10.37 -4.72
C LEU A 63 0.57 -10.69 -5.25
N SER A 64 1.60 -10.59 -4.40
CA SER A 64 2.99 -10.90 -4.76
C SER A 64 3.33 -12.40 -4.68
N GLN A 65 2.52 -13.21 -4.01
CA GLN A 65 2.74 -14.65 -3.83
C GLN A 65 1.90 -15.51 -4.79
N ASN A 66 1.12 -14.88 -5.67
CA ASN A 66 0.31 -15.54 -6.68
C ASN A 66 0.86 -15.28 -8.09
#